data_AF-A0A3M1H6Z4-F1
#
_entry.id   AF-A0A3M1H6Z4-F1
#
_cell.length_a   1.000
_cell.length_b   1.000
_cell.length_c   1.000
_cell.angle_alpha   90.00
_cell.angle_beta   90.00
_cell.angle_gamma   90.00
#
_symmetry.space_group_name_H-M   'P 1'
#
loop_
_entity.id
_entity.type
_entity.pdbx_description
1 polymer ?
#
loop_
_entity_poly.entity_id
_entity_poly.type
_entity_poly.pdbx_seq_one_letter_code
_entity_poly.pdbx_strand_id
1 'polypeptide(L)'
;MFIYVTKKKISAMGQNNINIALEHAKNYLLQQQNTNGSWTYENAVNIQGPEHLHRPLFLTSMALNTLLLIAPRNTAAISRAIHYVSEQKIDENDHVDLLASQLWGIKAGNTRRLEEKKEELLNLILKRRSPEGIWREFSGASNLTLYGVMLGIRDLVEDSIYAPLRAWLLTHKAQDGIGWGLHENFESTQVSFSTNAMLTLLYAGEDPLNKDIQQAKEFLLSSHLTSEGGWPSSALTIPKESTTYGTALTIITLLHTHEDLQDERVKKGISWLLETQLPNGSWPLRRDGQGGEYYTTYYAVKALRYYQYLQEQLTKHEVRVLLKHVEHPCYLARYLFRMHDLEMLAHYRNSFGFDLLERSLATTEAATQRRKTILDILSSHSALDCAQVLDALKEFNTYKHLNKRSHLAQIKNDLDALVKLGLVHEHRRRYFLVRKI
;
A
#
# COMPACT_ATOMS: atom_id res chain seq x y z
N MET A 1 28.34 -21.13 7.46
CA MET A 1 29.31 -21.16 6.34
C MET A 1 29.06 -19.91 5.50
N PHE A 2 29.74 -18.81 5.84
CA PHE A 2 29.57 -17.51 5.21
C PHE A 2 30.25 -17.50 3.84
N ILE A 3 29.47 -17.39 2.76
CA ILE A 3 30.04 -17.32 1.42
C ILE A 3 30.45 -15.88 1.11
N TYR A 4 31.75 -15.73 0.92
CA TYR A 4 32.42 -14.65 0.20
C TYR A 4 31.60 -14.22 -1.03
N VAL A 5 31.05 -13.00 -0.99
CA VAL A 5 30.48 -12.33 -2.16
C VAL A 5 31.62 -12.01 -3.12
N THR A 6 31.88 -12.91 -4.05
CA THR A 6 32.59 -12.57 -5.28
C THR A 6 31.62 -11.83 -6.19
N LYS A 7 31.94 -10.56 -6.49
CA LYS A 7 31.30 -9.78 -7.56
C LYS A 7 31.30 -10.60 -8.84
N LYS A 8 30.14 -11.08 -9.30
CA LYS A 8 29.99 -11.59 -10.67
C LYS A 8 28.61 -11.24 -11.22
N LYS A 9 28.56 -10.19 -12.05
CA LYS A 9 27.72 -10.00 -13.25
C LYS A 9 26.21 -10.35 -13.23
N ILE A 10 25.57 -10.51 -12.07
CA ILE A 10 24.09 -10.50 -11.95
C ILE A 10 23.56 -9.07 -11.64
N SER A 11 24.44 -8.11 -11.35
CA SER A 11 24.10 -6.87 -10.65
C SER A 11 24.00 -5.58 -11.50
N ALA A 12 23.45 -5.64 -12.72
CA ALA A 12 23.09 -4.42 -13.46
C ALA A 12 21.87 -4.64 -14.36
N MET A 13 21.82 -5.78 -15.07
CA MET A 13 20.75 -6.12 -15.99
C MET A 13 19.43 -6.42 -15.26
N GLY A 14 19.47 -7.17 -14.14
CA GLY A 14 18.28 -7.42 -13.31
C GLY A 14 17.72 -6.14 -12.67
N GLN A 15 18.59 -5.25 -12.20
CA GLN A 15 18.19 -3.96 -11.62
C GLN A 15 17.54 -3.04 -12.65
N ASN A 16 18.08 -3.04 -13.87
CA ASN A 16 17.52 -2.28 -14.98
C ASN A 16 16.12 -2.79 -15.37
N ASN A 17 15.93 -4.11 -15.42
CA ASN A 17 14.62 -4.71 -15.74
C ASN A 17 13.56 -4.39 -14.67
N ILE A 18 13.93 -4.41 -13.39
CA ILE A 18 13.02 -3.99 -12.30
C ILE A 18 12.62 -2.53 -12.48
N ASN A 19 13.57 -1.62 -12.71
CA ASN A 19 13.25 -0.20 -12.90
C ASN A 19 12.31 0.03 -14.09
N ILE A 20 12.53 -0.66 -15.21
CA ILE A 20 11.65 -0.61 -16.39
C ILE A 20 10.25 -1.11 -16.03
N ALA A 21 10.14 -2.25 -15.34
CA ALA A 21 8.86 -2.81 -14.94
C ALA A 21 8.08 -1.87 -14.00
N LEU A 22 8.75 -1.28 -13.00
CA LEU A 22 8.13 -0.30 -12.10
C LEU A 22 7.70 0.97 -12.83
N GLU A 23 8.47 1.42 -13.82
CA GLU A 23 8.13 2.58 -14.65
C GLU A 23 6.88 2.33 -15.52
N HIS A 24 6.78 1.14 -16.13
CA HIS A 24 5.58 0.74 -16.87
C HIS A 24 4.35 0.67 -15.95
N ALA A 25 4.50 0.10 -14.75
CA ALA A 25 3.43 0.05 -13.74
C ALA A 25 2.94 1.44 -13.32
N LYS A 26 3.88 2.38 -13.15
CA LYS A 26 3.56 3.78 -12.88
C LYS A 26 2.73 4.38 -14.03
N ASN A 27 3.19 4.23 -15.26
CA ASN A 27 2.53 4.81 -16.43
C ASN A 27 1.13 4.22 -16.63
N TYR A 28 0.97 2.91 -16.45
CA TYR A 28 -0.32 2.22 -16.41
C TYR A 28 -1.29 2.91 -15.43
N LEU A 29 -0.91 3.01 -14.15
CA LEU A 29 -1.80 3.54 -13.12
C LEU A 29 -2.16 5.01 -13.36
N LEU A 30 -1.21 5.82 -13.82
CA LEU A 30 -1.47 7.23 -14.11
C LEU A 30 -2.43 7.42 -15.28
N GLN A 31 -2.35 6.56 -16.31
CA GLN A 31 -3.25 6.60 -17.46
C GLN A 31 -4.67 6.12 -17.12
N GLN A 32 -4.80 5.19 -16.17
CA GLN A 32 -6.07 4.58 -15.80
C GLN A 32 -6.84 5.34 -14.70
N GLN A 33 -6.26 6.40 -14.13
CA GLN A 33 -6.94 7.13 -13.05
C GLN A 33 -8.12 7.94 -13.61
N ASN A 34 -9.31 7.70 -13.06
CA ASN A 34 -10.50 8.48 -13.39
C ASN A 34 -10.37 9.94 -12.94
N THR A 35 -11.17 10.82 -13.54
CA THR A 35 -11.20 12.27 -13.21
C THR A 35 -11.60 12.57 -11.77
N ASN A 36 -12.32 11.68 -11.10
CA ASN A 36 -12.68 11.75 -9.68
C ASN A 36 -11.59 11.19 -8.75
N GLY A 37 -10.48 10.70 -9.29
CA GLY A 37 -9.37 10.13 -8.53
C GLY A 37 -9.43 8.63 -8.28
N SER A 38 -10.52 7.95 -8.67
CA SER A 38 -10.68 6.53 -8.46
C SER A 38 -9.99 5.69 -9.54
N TRP A 39 -9.80 4.41 -9.22
CA TRP A 39 -9.58 3.35 -10.19
C TRP A 39 -10.72 2.35 -10.14
N THR A 40 -11.18 1.94 -11.31
CA THR A 40 -12.30 1.02 -11.50
C THR A 40 -11.97 0.05 -12.63
N TYR A 41 -12.68 -1.06 -12.72
CA TYR A 41 -12.67 -1.87 -13.93
C TYR A 41 -13.56 -1.19 -14.99
N GLU A 42 -13.04 -0.96 -16.19
CA GLU A 42 -13.76 -0.27 -17.27
C GLU A 42 -14.91 -1.11 -17.85
N ASN A 43 -14.85 -2.43 -17.70
CA ASN A 43 -15.90 -3.34 -18.10
C ASN A 43 -16.16 -4.33 -16.95
N ALA A 44 -17.41 -4.72 -16.74
CA ALA A 44 -17.77 -5.85 -15.88
C ALA A 44 -17.20 -7.14 -16.50
N VAL A 45 -15.90 -7.33 -16.35
CA VAL A 45 -15.27 -8.63 -16.52
C VAL A 45 -15.99 -9.56 -15.55
N ASN A 46 -16.10 -10.83 -15.89
CA ASN A 46 -16.61 -11.84 -14.98
C ASN A 46 -15.56 -12.05 -13.87
N ILE A 47 -15.45 -11.07 -12.96
CA ILE A 47 -14.39 -11.04 -11.97
C ILE A 47 -14.74 -12.07 -10.91
N GLN A 48 -13.87 -13.07 -10.78
CA GLN A 48 -14.00 -14.11 -9.77
C GLN A 48 -13.44 -13.57 -8.45
N GLY A 49 -14.21 -13.72 -7.37
CA GLY A 49 -13.77 -13.36 -6.03
C GLY A 49 -14.86 -12.69 -5.20
N PRO A 50 -14.55 -12.33 -3.94
CA PRO A 50 -15.47 -11.60 -3.07
C PRO A 50 -15.79 -10.21 -3.65
N GLU A 51 -17.08 -9.87 -3.71
CA GLU A 51 -17.59 -8.62 -4.30
C GLU A 51 -16.91 -7.35 -3.74
N HIS A 52 -16.60 -7.35 -2.44
CA HIS A 52 -15.97 -6.20 -1.79
C HIS A 52 -14.57 -5.87 -2.33
N LEU A 53 -13.83 -6.87 -2.81
CA LEU A 53 -12.50 -6.66 -3.42
C LEU A 53 -12.59 -6.02 -4.82
N HIS A 54 -13.78 -5.96 -5.40
CA HIS A 54 -14.02 -5.33 -6.71
C HIS A 54 -14.62 -3.94 -6.59
N ARG A 55 -14.94 -3.48 -5.36
CA ARG A 55 -15.46 -2.13 -5.15
C ARG A 55 -14.40 -1.08 -5.50
N PRO A 56 -14.79 0.03 -6.14
CA PRO A 56 -13.89 1.13 -6.49
C PRO A 56 -13.02 1.63 -5.33
N LEU A 57 -13.55 1.64 -4.11
CA LEU A 57 -12.81 1.99 -2.90
C LEU A 57 -11.57 1.11 -2.69
N PHE A 58 -11.74 -0.21 -2.77
CA PHE A 58 -10.67 -1.18 -2.59
C PHE A 58 -9.63 -1.04 -3.70
N LEU A 59 -10.07 -1.00 -4.96
CA LEU A 59 -9.20 -0.86 -6.14
C LEU A 59 -8.39 0.45 -6.10
N THR A 60 -9.04 1.55 -5.72
CA THR A 60 -8.38 2.85 -5.56
C THR A 60 -7.33 2.80 -4.45
N SER A 61 -7.62 2.12 -3.35
CA SER A 61 -6.66 1.96 -2.24
C SER A 61 -5.44 1.14 -2.67
N MET A 62 -5.62 0.09 -3.48
CA MET A 62 -4.52 -0.69 -4.06
C MET A 62 -3.67 0.14 -5.02
N ALA A 63 -4.29 0.85 -5.97
CA ALA A 63 -3.60 1.70 -6.94
C ALA A 63 -2.84 2.85 -6.25
N LEU A 64 -3.46 3.48 -5.25
CA LEU A 64 -2.85 4.53 -4.42
C LEU A 64 -1.59 4.04 -3.71
N ASN A 65 -1.67 2.91 -3.01
CA ASN A 65 -0.51 2.35 -2.31
C ASN A 65 0.58 1.88 -3.28
N THR A 66 0.21 1.45 -4.49
CA THR A 66 1.18 1.17 -5.56
C THR A 66 1.90 2.45 -5.99
N LEU A 67 1.18 3.55 -6.22
CA LEU A 67 1.79 4.84 -6.56
C LEU A 67 2.69 5.39 -5.45
N LEU A 68 2.34 5.19 -4.18
CA LEU A 68 3.22 5.56 -3.06
C LEU A 68 4.57 4.83 -3.11
N LEU A 69 4.60 3.59 -3.58
CA LEU A 69 5.82 2.78 -3.72
C LEU A 69 6.73 3.24 -4.86
N ILE A 70 6.16 3.61 -6.02
CA ILE A 70 6.92 3.80 -7.27
C ILE A 70 6.91 5.23 -7.81
N ALA A 71 5.99 6.07 -7.32
CA ALA A 71 5.81 7.44 -7.79
C ALA A 71 5.43 8.41 -6.65
N PRO A 72 6.13 8.42 -5.49
CA PRO A 72 5.75 9.24 -4.34
C PRO A 72 5.79 10.76 -4.63
N ARG A 73 6.44 11.19 -5.72
CA ARG A 73 6.47 12.58 -6.17
C ARG A 73 5.27 12.99 -7.03
N ASN A 74 4.44 12.06 -7.49
CA ASN A 74 3.24 12.38 -8.27
C ASN A 74 2.09 12.80 -7.35
N THR A 75 2.26 13.96 -6.72
CA THR A 75 1.37 14.45 -5.67
C THR A 75 -0.06 14.62 -6.18
N ALA A 76 -0.27 15.09 -7.40
CA ALA A 76 -1.62 15.30 -7.94
C ALA A 76 -2.46 14.02 -8.03
N ALA A 77 -1.91 12.93 -8.59
CA ALA A 77 -2.62 11.66 -8.72
C ALA A 77 -2.90 11.02 -7.35
N ILE A 78 -1.89 11.00 -6.49
CA ILE A 78 -1.99 10.47 -5.12
C ILE A 78 -3.06 11.22 -4.32
N SER A 79 -3.12 12.54 -4.44
CA SER A 79 -4.03 13.37 -3.65
C SER A 79 -5.48 13.25 -4.09
N ARG A 80 -5.72 13.12 -5.40
CA ARG A 80 -7.04 12.77 -5.92
C ARG A 80 -7.54 11.43 -5.37
N ALA A 81 -6.65 10.44 -5.32
CA ALA A 81 -6.97 9.13 -4.79
C ALA A 81 -7.31 9.19 -3.29
N ILE A 82 -6.49 9.88 -2.49
CA ILE A 82 -6.74 10.07 -1.05
C ILE A 82 -8.10 10.72 -0.83
N HIS A 83 -8.43 11.76 -1.60
CA HIS A 83 -9.73 12.42 -1.51
C HIS A 83 -10.88 11.49 -1.89
N TYR A 84 -10.77 10.78 -3.01
CA TYR A 84 -11.78 9.82 -3.41
C TYR A 84 -12.05 8.80 -2.30
N VAL A 85 -10.98 8.19 -1.77
CA VAL A 85 -11.03 7.20 -0.70
C VAL A 85 -11.65 7.80 0.56
N SER A 86 -11.27 9.02 0.96
CA SER A 86 -11.79 9.65 2.19
C SER A 86 -13.28 10.01 2.12
N GLU A 87 -13.79 10.32 0.93
CA GLU A 87 -15.21 10.67 0.74
C GLU A 87 -16.12 9.45 0.56
N GLN A 88 -15.57 8.23 0.44
CA GLN A 88 -16.41 7.04 0.36
C GLN A 88 -17.14 6.83 1.70
N LYS A 89 -18.46 6.70 1.61
CA LYS A 89 -19.28 6.24 2.73
C LYS A 89 -19.13 4.74 2.87
N ILE A 90 -18.92 4.30 4.11
CA ILE A 90 -18.90 2.89 4.47
C ILE A 90 -20.00 2.68 5.51
N ASP A 91 -20.82 1.66 5.27
CA ASP A 91 -21.90 1.25 6.16
C ASP A 91 -21.34 0.44 7.34
N GLU A 92 -22.05 0.43 8.47
CA GLU A 92 -21.67 -0.42 9.60
C GLU A 92 -21.73 -1.93 9.29
N ASN A 93 -22.38 -2.32 8.20
CA ASN A 93 -22.47 -3.68 7.68
C ASN A 93 -21.49 -3.97 6.53
N ASP A 94 -20.76 -2.97 6.03
CA ASP A 94 -19.76 -3.20 4.97
C ASP A 94 -18.62 -4.06 5.50
N HIS A 95 -18.07 -4.95 4.67
CA HIS A 95 -16.99 -5.88 5.01
C HIS A 95 -15.76 -5.16 5.62
N VAL A 96 -15.16 -5.71 6.69
CA VAL A 96 -14.01 -5.08 7.39
C VAL A 96 -12.82 -4.79 6.47
N ASP A 97 -12.58 -5.60 5.43
CA ASP A 97 -11.54 -5.33 4.42
C ASP A 97 -11.71 -3.98 3.72
N LEU A 98 -12.96 -3.51 3.52
CA LEU A 98 -13.21 -2.19 2.94
C LEU A 98 -12.85 -1.08 3.91
N LEU A 99 -13.20 -1.24 5.19
CA LEU A 99 -12.79 -0.31 6.25
C LEU A 99 -11.27 -0.23 6.35
N ALA A 100 -10.60 -1.39 6.40
CA ALA A 100 -9.16 -1.47 6.49
C ALA A 100 -8.47 -0.89 5.26
N SER A 101 -9.03 -1.12 4.06
CA SER A 101 -8.51 -0.56 2.81
C SER A 101 -8.72 0.95 2.74
N GLN A 102 -9.86 1.46 3.20
CA GLN A 102 -10.08 2.91 3.29
C GLN A 102 -9.08 3.56 4.25
N LEU A 103 -8.92 2.99 5.44
CA LEU A 103 -7.96 3.44 6.44
C LEU A 103 -6.53 3.43 5.88
N TRP A 104 -6.16 2.34 5.18
CA TRP A 104 -4.86 2.20 4.56
C TRP A 104 -4.63 3.23 3.45
N GLY A 105 -5.62 3.46 2.59
CA GLY A 105 -5.56 4.44 1.50
C GLY A 105 -5.38 5.89 2.01
N ILE A 106 -6.05 6.28 3.09
CA ILE A 106 -5.94 7.65 3.62
C ILE A 106 -4.72 7.86 4.54
N LYS A 107 -3.97 6.81 4.86
CA LYS A 107 -2.86 6.83 5.84
C LYS A 107 -1.76 7.83 5.51
N ALA A 108 -1.48 8.04 4.22
CA ALA A 108 -0.47 8.99 3.75
C ALA A 108 -0.90 10.46 3.94
N GLY A 109 -2.21 10.74 3.96
CA GLY A 109 -2.75 12.07 4.22
C GLY A 109 -2.57 12.48 5.69
N ASN A 110 -2.52 13.79 5.97
CA ASN A 110 -2.27 14.31 7.33
C ASN A 110 -3.23 15.46 7.73
N THR A 111 -4.29 15.70 6.96
CA THR A 111 -5.21 16.80 7.28
C THR A 111 -5.96 16.44 8.56
N ARG A 112 -6.40 17.45 9.31
CA ARG A 112 -7.18 17.22 10.54
C ARG A 112 -8.38 16.30 10.29
N ARG A 113 -9.14 16.56 9.24
CA ARG A 113 -10.27 15.72 8.80
C ARG A 113 -9.85 14.28 8.48
N LEU A 114 -8.70 14.10 7.83
CA LEU A 114 -8.19 12.75 7.56
C LEU A 114 -7.75 12.03 8.83
N GLU A 115 -7.15 12.72 9.79
CA GLU A 115 -6.84 12.12 11.10
C GLU A 115 -8.12 11.73 11.86
N GLU A 116 -9.13 12.61 11.89
CA GLU A 116 -10.45 12.31 12.47
C GLU A 116 -11.09 11.09 11.79
N LYS A 117 -11.04 11.01 10.45
CA LYS A 117 -11.56 9.86 9.70
C LYS A 117 -10.76 8.58 9.95
N LYS A 118 -9.43 8.66 10.09
CA LYS A 118 -8.60 7.51 10.44
C LYS A 118 -8.96 6.97 11.82
N GLU A 119 -9.16 7.86 12.79
CA GLU A 119 -9.59 7.50 14.15
C GLU A 119 -10.98 6.86 14.14
N GLU A 120 -11.94 7.44 13.41
CA GLU A 120 -13.28 6.86 13.21
C GLU A 120 -13.21 5.43 12.64
N LEU A 121 -12.46 5.24 11.55
CA LEU A 121 -12.30 3.94 10.91
C LEU A 121 -11.56 2.93 11.78
N LEU A 122 -10.50 3.36 12.46
CA LEU A 122 -9.75 2.52 13.38
C LEU A 122 -10.63 2.03 14.51
N ASN A 123 -11.42 2.93 15.12
CA ASN A 123 -12.36 2.58 16.19
C ASN A 123 -13.43 1.59 15.70
N LEU A 124 -13.96 1.79 14.48
CA LEU A 124 -14.93 0.86 13.89
C LEU A 124 -14.33 -0.52 13.63
N ILE A 125 -13.12 -0.59 13.07
CA ILE A 125 -12.40 -1.85 12.87
C ILE A 125 -12.16 -2.54 14.21
N LEU A 126 -11.64 -1.83 15.22
CA LEU A 126 -11.35 -2.39 16.53
C LEU A 126 -12.61 -2.86 17.27
N LYS A 127 -13.75 -2.18 17.08
CA LYS A 127 -15.05 -2.59 17.63
C LYS A 127 -15.53 -3.94 17.09
N ARG A 128 -15.15 -4.30 15.86
CA ARG A 128 -15.50 -5.58 15.22
C ARG A 128 -14.52 -6.71 15.54
N ARG A 129 -13.45 -6.42 16.28
CA ARG A 129 -12.49 -7.42 16.72
C ARG A 129 -13.13 -8.30 17.80
N SER A 130 -13.05 -9.62 17.65
CA SER A 130 -13.52 -10.55 18.66
C SER A 130 -12.56 -10.62 19.86
N PRO A 131 -12.95 -11.27 20.98
CA PRO A 131 -12.06 -11.48 22.12
C PRO A 131 -10.77 -12.24 21.77
N GLU A 132 -10.81 -13.13 20.78
CA GLU A 132 -9.63 -13.84 20.25
C GLU A 132 -8.72 -12.94 19.38
N GLY A 133 -9.07 -11.67 19.19
CA GLY A 133 -8.26 -10.70 18.45
C GLY A 133 -8.42 -10.77 16.94
N ILE A 134 -9.42 -11.49 16.43
CA ILE A 134 -9.65 -11.70 15.00
C ILE A 134 -10.86 -10.91 14.50
N TRP A 135 -10.93 -10.75 13.18
CA TRP A 135 -12.09 -10.19 12.50
C TRP A 135 -12.78 -11.30 11.72
N ARG A 136 -14.02 -11.61 12.12
CA ARG A 136 -14.85 -12.60 11.46
C ARG A 136 -15.76 -11.88 10.47
N GLU A 137 -15.86 -12.41 9.27
CA GLU A 137 -16.79 -11.96 8.25
C GLU A 137 -17.45 -13.22 7.68
N PHE A 138 -18.79 -13.26 7.68
CA PHE A 138 -19.60 -14.48 7.51
C PHE A 138 -19.44 -15.51 8.65
N SER A 139 -19.40 -16.81 8.34
CA SER A 139 -19.38 -17.90 9.34
C SER A 139 -18.02 -18.15 10.00
N GLY A 140 -16.97 -17.41 9.64
CA GLY A 140 -15.61 -17.68 10.14
C GLY A 140 -14.60 -16.55 9.95
N ALA A 141 -13.38 -16.78 10.42
CA ALA A 141 -12.24 -15.91 10.14
C ALA A 141 -11.47 -16.43 8.92
N SER A 142 -11.07 -15.51 8.04
CA SER A 142 -10.27 -15.78 6.85
C SER A 142 -8.88 -15.18 6.99
N ASN A 143 -7.84 -15.97 6.71
CA ASN A 143 -6.46 -15.47 6.73
C ASN A 143 -6.22 -14.35 5.71
N LEU A 144 -6.99 -14.29 4.62
CA LEU A 144 -6.96 -13.16 3.68
C LEU A 144 -7.46 -11.86 4.34
N THR A 145 -8.56 -11.94 5.08
CA THR A 145 -9.16 -10.79 5.77
C THR A 145 -8.28 -10.31 6.92
N LEU A 146 -7.70 -11.22 7.71
CA LEU A 146 -6.76 -10.86 8.78
C LEU A 146 -5.55 -10.11 8.23
N TYR A 147 -5.02 -10.55 7.08
CA TYR A 147 -3.93 -9.86 6.40
C TYR A 147 -4.36 -8.47 5.88
N GLY A 148 -5.54 -8.36 5.28
CA GLY A 148 -6.11 -7.09 4.82
C GLY A 148 -6.27 -6.08 5.95
N VAL A 149 -6.84 -6.50 7.08
CA VAL A 149 -6.95 -5.67 8.30
C VAL A 149 -5.57 -5.24 8.79
N MET A 150 -4.61 -6.18 8.85
CA MET A 150 -3.24 -5.89 9.31
C MET A 150 -2.56 -4.81 8.47
N LEU A 151 -2.74 -4.79 7.13
CA LEU A 151 -2.20 -3.73 6.28
C LEU A 151 -2.72 -2.33 6.67
N GLY A 152 -3.98 -2.25 7.10
CA GLY A 152 -4.59 -1.00 7.56
C GLY A 152 -4.08 -0.54 8.92
N ILE A 153 -4.07 -1.44 9.92
CA ILE A 153 -3.93 -1.04 11.32
C ILE A 153 -2.52 -1.16 11.93
N ARG A 154 -1.57 -1.91 11.32
CA ARG A 154 -0.25 -2.28 11.89
C ARG A 154 0.62 -1.15 12.46
N ASP A 155 0.44 0.08 12.00
CA ASP A 155 1.23 1.24 12.45
C ASP A 155 0.40 2.24 13.28
N LEU A 156 -0.82 1.87 13.65
CA LEU A 156 -1.80 2.75 14.30
C LEU A 156 -2.21 2.28 15.69
N VAL A 157 -1.80 1.08 16.10
CA VAL A 157 -2.13 0.51 17.41
C VAL A 157 -0.89 -0.06 18.07
N GLU A 158 -0.96 -0.22 19.39
CA GLU A 158 0.09 -0.82 20.19
C GLU A 158 0.19 -2.33 19.99
N ASP A 159 1.38 -2.91 20.21
CA ASP A 159 1.63 -4.35 20.04
C ASP A 159 0.70 -5.24 20.87
N SER A 160 0.28 -4.75 22.05
CA SER A 160 -0.62 -5.44 22.96
C SER A 160 -1.96 -5.81 22.31
N ILE A 161 -2.42 -5.03 21.33
CA ILE A 161 -3.64 -5.30 20.56
C ILE A 161 -3.50 -6.58 19.72
N TYR A 162 -2.27 -6.97 19.35
CA TYR A 162 -2.02 -8.14 18.51
C TYR A 162 -1.78 -9.44 19.27
N ALA A 163 -1.58 -9.41 20.60
CA ALA A 163 -1.28 -10.61 21.35
C ALA A 163 -2.34 -11.73 21.19
N PRO A 164 -3.67 -11.44 21.27
CA PRO A 164 -4.69 -12.47 21.04
C PRO A 164 -4.70 -12.99 19.59
N LEU A 165 -4.50 -12.10 18.61
CA LEU A 165 -4.41 -12.47 17.18
C LEU A 165 -3.25 -13.43 16.92
N ARG A 166 -2.07 -13.17 17.49
CA ARG A 166 -0.90 -14.06 17.37
C ARG A 166 -1.21 -15.43 17.96
N ALA A 167 -1.76 -15.46 19.17
CA ALA A 167 -2.14 -16.71 19.84
C ALA A 167 -3.15 -17.53 19.02
N TRP A 168 -4.17 -16.85 18.46
CA TRP A 168 -5.15 -17.50 17.60
C TRP A 168 -4.51 -18.08 16.33
N LEU A 169 -3.72 -17.29 15.58
CA LEU A 169 -3.08 -17.76 14.35
C LEU A 169 -2.15 -18.96 14.60
N LEU A 170 -1.36 -18.94 15.67
CA LEU A 170 -0.43 -20.04 16.00
C LEU A 170 -1.16 -21.34 16.39
N THR A 171 -2.41 -21.24 16.86
CA THR A 171 -3.22 -22.40 17.27
C THR A 171 -4.18 -22.90 16.18
N HIS A 172 -4.51 -22.08 15.19
CA HIS A 172 -5.49 -22.38 14.14
C HIS A 172 -4.80 -22.57 12.77
N LYS A 173 -3.83 -23.50 12.72
CA LYS A 173 -3.18 -23.98 11.49
C LYS A 173 -4.11 -24.91 10.70
N ALA A 174 -3.75 -25.23 9.46
CA ALA A 174 -4.38 -26.32 8.71
C ALA A 174 -4.21 -27.67 9.44
N GLN A 175 -5.05 -28.67 9.14
CA GLN A 175 -5.05 -29.96 9.84
C GLN A 175 -3.74 -30.74 9.70
N ASP A 176 -3.00 -30.56 8.60
CA ASP A 176 -1.65 -31.12 8.42
C ASP A 176 -0.60 -30.48 9.36
N GLY A 177 -0.94 -29.38 10.02
CA GLY A 177 -0.12 -28.69 11.00
C GLY A 177 1.11 -27.98 10.42
N ILE A 178 1.27 -27.89 9.11
CA ILE A 178 2.49 -27.33 8.49
C ILE A 178 2.41 -25.80 8.38
N GLY A 179 1.27 -25.30 7.91
CA GLY A 179 1.00 -23.88 7.74
C GLY A 179 -0.50 -23.62 7.83
N TRP A 180 -1.02 -22.73 6.98
CA TRP A 180 -2.40 -22.25 7.10
C TRP A 180 -3.20 -22.44 5.81
N GLY A 181 -4.51 -22.67 5.97
CA GLY A 181 -5.51 -22.63 4.91
C GLY A 181 -6.37 -21.37 4.97
N LEU A 182 -7.49 -21.33 4.23
CA LEU A 182 -8.36 -20.15 4.21
C LEU A 182 -8.87 -19.79 5.62
N HIS A 183 -9.31 -20.80 6.37
CA HIS A 183 -9.86 -20.72 7.73
C HIS A 183 -9.36 -21.91 8.58
N GLU A 184 -9.69 -21.91 9.88
CA GLU A 184 -9.23 -22.86 10.91
C GLU A 184 -9.54 -24.35 10.68
N ASN A 185 -10.40 -24.69 9.72
CA ASN A 185 -10.86 -26.05 9.44
C ASN A 185 -10.33 -26.61 8.11
N PHE A 186 -9.34 -25.95 7.50
CA PHE A 186 -8.80 -26.39 6.22
C PHE A 186 -7.96 -27.66 6.37
N GLU A 187 -8.18 -28.66 5.51
CA GLU A 187 -7.48 -29.95 5.58
C GLU A 187 -5.97 -29.84 5.35
N SER A 188 -5.56 -29.00 4.40
CA SER A 188 -4.16 -28.91 3.98
C SER A 188 -3.66 -27.47 3.87
N THR A 189 -2.37 -27.30 4.12
CA THR A 189 -1.64 -26.05 4.00
C THR A 189 -1.72 -25.49 2.58
N GLN A 190 -1.96 -24.19 2.46
CA GLN A 190 -2.08 -23.48 1.19
C GLN A 190 -1.05 -22.36 1.12
N VAL A 191 -0.44 -22.15 -0.05
CA VAL A 191 0.66 -21.18 -0.20
C VAL A 191 0.23 -19.73 0.11
N SER A 192 -0.81 -19.23 -0.54
CA SER A 192 -1.25 -17.84 -0.36
C SER A 192 -1.84 -17.58 1.03
N PHE A 193 -2.54 -18.55 1.62
CA PHE A 193 -3.06 -18.39 2.98
C PHE A 193 -1.99 -18.52 4.06
N SER A 194 -0.98 -19.38 3.86
CA SER A 194 0.19 -19.45 4.73
C SER A 194 0.99 -18.16 4.69
N THR A 195 1.23 -17.61 3.51
CA THR A 195 1.93 -16.31 3.38
C THR A 195 1.13 -15.17 4.01
N ASN A 196 -0.20 -15.13 3.85
CA ASN A 196 -1.06 -14.17 4.54
C ASN A 196 -0.94 -14.29 6.08
N ALA A 197 -1.04 -15.51 6.62
CA ALA A 197 -0.93 -15.75 8.06
C ALA A 197 0.47 -15.41 8.60
N MET A 198 1.53 -15.84 7.90
CA MET A 198 2.93 -15.54 8.26
C MET A 198 3.18 -14.03 8.25
N LEU A 199 2.79 -13.31 7.20
CA LEU A 199 2.95 -11.85 7.15
C LEU A 199 2.11 -11.15 8.23
N THR A 200 0.93 -11.67 8.54
CA THR A 200 0.11 -11.16 9.64
C THR A 200 0.82 -11.32 10.98
N LEU A 201 1.36 -12.51 11.28
CA LEU A 201 2.17 -12.77 12.48
C LEU A 201 3.40 -11.86 12.54
N LEU A 202 4.14 -11.72 11.44
CA LEU A 202 5.36 -10.92 11.38
C LEU A 202 5.07 -9.42 11.55
N TYR A 203 3.98 -8.90 10.97
CA TYR A 203 3.53 -7.52 11.18
C TYR A 203 2.97 -7.31 12.59
N ALA A 204 2.34 -8.32 13.15
CA ALA A 204 1.91 -8.37 14.54
C ALA A 204 3.08 -8.50 15.54
N GLY A 205 4.34 -8.49 15.10
CA GLY A 205 5.48 -8.51 16.02
C GLY A 205 5.98 -9.91 16.43
N GLU A 206 5.40 -11.00 15.92
CA GLU A 206 5.87 -12.37 16.20
C GLU A 206 7.34 -12.55 15.78
N ASP A 207 8.06 -13.43 16.47
CA ASP A 207 9.46 -13.73 16.13
C ASP A 207 9.52 -14.52 14.82
N PRO A 208 10.27 -14.10 13.78
CA PRO A 208 10.47 -14.89 12.58
C PRO A 208 11.03 -16.27 12.89
N LEU A 209 11.78 -16.45 13.99
CA LEU A 209 12.33 -17.74 14.42
C LEU A 209 11.33 -18.63 15.15
N ASN A 210 10.09 -18.18 15.32
CA ASN A 210 9.01 -19.02 15.83
C ASN A 210 8.92 -20.32 15.00
N LYS A 211 8.86 -21.46 15.70
CA LYS A 211 8.89 -22.79 15.09
C LYS A 211 7.82 -22.98 14.00
N ASP A 212 6.64 -22.42 14.18
CA ASP A 212 5.52 -22.57 13.25
C ASP A 212 5.74 -21.72 12.00
N ILE A 213 6.34 -20.54 12.15
CA ILE A 213 6.79 -19.70 11.02
C ILE A 213 7.91 -20.39 10.25
N GLN A 214 8.89 -20.99 10.94
CA GLN A 214 9.98 -21.71 10.29
C GLN A 214 9.48 -22.96 9.55
N GLN A 215 8.56 -23.73 10.14
CA GLN A 215 7.95 -24.88 9.49
C GLN A 215 7.19 -24.50 8.22
N ALA A 216 6.37 -23.44 8.28
CA ALA A 216 5.66 -22.93 7.10
C ALA A 216 6.63 -22.36 6.05
N LYS A 217 7.73 -21.72 6.48
CA LYS A 217 8.80 -21.28 5.57
C LYS A 217 9.41 -22.46 4.82
N GLU A 218 9.77 -23.52 5.52
CA GLU A 218 10.32 -24.74 4.91
C GLU A 218 9.35 -25.35 3.88
N PHE A 219 8.05 -25.33 4.17
CA PHE A 219 7.02 -25.72 3.19
C PHE A 219 7.03 -24.85 1.93
N LEU A 220 7.10 -23.52 2.06
CA LEU A 220 7.18 -22.61 0.90
C LEU A 220 8.43 -22.87 0.05
N LEU A 221 9.53 -23.24 0.71
CA LEU A 221 10.83 -23.51 0.11
C LEU A 221 10.95 -24.89 -0.55
N SER A 222 10.26 -25.89 -0.01
CA SER A 222 10.34 -27.29 -0.43
C SER A 222 9.29 -27.69 -1.45
N SER A 223 8.09 -27.11 -1.38
CA SER A 223 6.91 -27.79 -1.93
C SER A 223 6.27 -27.09 -3.15
N HIS A 224 6.61 -25.83 -3.47
CA HIS A 224 5.71 -25.02 -4.31
C HIS A 224 6.33 -24.07 -5.35
N LEU A 225 7.62 -24.17 -5.65
CA LEU A 225 8.14 -23.53 -6.87
C LEU A 225 7.63 -24.34 -8.08
N THR A 226 6.72 -23.78 -8.87
CA THR A 226 6.22 -24.50 -10.06
C THR A 226 7.35 -24.63 -11.10
N SER A 227 7.14 -25.47 -12.12
CA SER A 227 8.08 -25.56 -13.26
C SER A 227 8.31 -24.21 -13.97
N GLU A 228 7.41 -23.25 -13.76
CA GLU A 228 7.50 -21.89 -14.31
C GLU A 228 8.39 -20.96 -13.47
N GLY A 229 8.71 -21.33 -12.23
CA GLY A 229 9.56 -20.54 -11.33
C GLY A 229 8.82 -19.55 -10.43
N GLY A 230 7.49 -19.56 -10.40
CA GLY A 230 6.68 -18.84 -9.40
C GLY A 230 6.02 -19.79 -8.40
N TRP A 231 5.06 -19.27 -7.64
CA TRP A 231 4.28 -20.02 -6.65
C TRP A 231 2.77 -19.97 -6.96
N PRO A 232 2.04 -21.08 -6.70
CA PRO A 232 0.59 -21.10 -6.80
C PRO A 232 -0.05 -20.27 -5.68
N SER A 233 -1.35 -19.99 -5.83
CA SER A 233 -2.11 -19.32 -4.76
C SER A 233 -2.64 -20.36 -3.77
N SER A 234 -3.72 -21.05 -4.12
CA SER A 234 -4.35 -22.06 -3.27
C SER A 234 -5.16 -23.05 -4.11
N ALA A 235 -5.48 -24.20 -3.53
CA ALA A 235 -6.35 -25.20 -4.13
C ALA A 235 -7.77 -24.71 -4.44
N LEU A 236 -8.22 -23.65 -3.76
CA LEU A 236 -9.51 -23.00 -4.02
C LEU A 236 -9.51 -22.09 -5.26
N THR A 237 -8.34 -21.69 -5.72
CA THR A 237 -8.21 -20.74 -6.83
C THR A 237 -7.51 -21.44 -7.99
N ILE A 238 -6.18 -21.55 -7.90
CA ILE A 238 -5.32 -22.12 -8.92
C ILE A 238 -4.24 -22.96 -8.19
N PRO A 239 -4.44 -24.29 -8.02
CA PRO A 239 -3.59 -25.13 -7.17
C PRO A 239 -2.18 -25.39 -7.71
N LYS A 240 -1.98 -25.35 -9.03
CA LYS A 240 -0.78 -25.94 -9.68
C LYS A 240 0.01 -24.97 -10.56
N GLU A 241 -0.57 -23.84 -10.92
CA GLU A 241 0.07 -22.86 -11.79
C GLU A 241 0.56 -21.69 -10.96
N SER A 242 1.64 -21.04 -11.41
CA SER A 242 2.11 -19.84 -10.74
C SER A 242 1.08 -18.73 -10.86
N THR A 243 0.87 -18.00 -9.77
CA THR A 243 0.01 -16.82 -9.75
C THR A 243 0.81 -15.61 -9.31
N THR A 244 0.44 -14.42 -9.77
CA THR A 244 1.08 -13.18 -9.34
C THR A 244 0.93 -12.97 -7.84
N TYR A 245 -0.26 -13.22 -7.30
CA TYR A 245 -0.51 -13.07 -5.87
C TYR A 245 0.32 -14.04 -5.02
N GLY A 246 0.28 -15.35 -5.35
CA GLY A 246 1.05 -16.38 -4.65
C GLY A 246 2.56 -16.15 -4.75
N THR A 247 3.06 -15.83 -5.94
CA THR A 247 4.49 -15.56 -6.18
C THR A 247 4.96 -14.32 -5.41
N ALA A 248 4.25 -13.19 -5.54
CA ALA A 248 4.65 -11.95 -4.91
C ALA A 248 4.62 -12.04 -3.37
N LEU A 249 3.57 -12.61 -2.78
CA LEU A 249 3.49 -12.77 -1.33
C LEU A 249 4.52 -13.77 -0.80
N THR A 250 4.80 -14.86 -1.53
CA THR A 250 5.84 -15.81 -1.13
C THR A 250 7.20 -15.13 -1.13
N ILE A 251 7.55 -14.38 -2.17
CA ILE A 251 8.79 -13.58 -2.21
C ILE A 251 8.85 -12.64 -1.01
N ILE A 252 7.80 -11.82 -0.77
CA ILE A 252 7.78 -10.90 0.37
C ILE A 252 7.98 -11.66 1.70
N THR A 253 7.30 -12.79 1.88
CA THR A 253 7.38 -13.61 3.10
C THR A 253 8.78 -14.18 3.30
N LEU A 254 9.37 -14.79 2.27
CA LEU A 254 10.74 -15.34 2.32
C LEU A 254 11.77 -14.25 2.58
N LEU A 255 11.59 -13.05 2.03
CA LEU A 255 12.44 -11.91 2.33
C LEU A 255 12.30 -11.42 3.79
N HIS A 256 11.15 -11.62 4.45
CA HIS A 256 10.98 -11.29 5.87
C HIS A 256 11.51 -12.35 6.82
N THR A 257 11.30 -13.63 6.50
CA THR A 257 11.75 -14.77 7.32
C THR A 257 13.18 -15.20 7.01
N HIS A 258 13.82 -14.42 6.13
CA HIS A 258 15.18 -14.55 5.65
C HIS A 258 15.45 -15.84 4.87
N GLU A 259 15.38 -15.69 3.56
CA GLU A 259 16.26 -16.36 2.61
C GLU A 259 17.42 -15.43 2.22
N ASP A 260 18.54 -16.03 1.82
CA ASP A 260 19.59 -15.30 1.10
C ASP A 260 18.97 -14.59 -0.10
N LEU A 261 19.26 -13.29 -0.34
CA LEU A 261 18.81 -12.64 -1.59
C LEU A 261 19.37 -13.36 -2.83
N GLN A 262 20.41 -14.16 -2.64
CA GLN A 262 20.97 -15.03 -3.67
C GLN A 262 20.25 -16.38 -3.78
N ASP A 263 19.23 -16.65 -2.99
CA ASP A 263 18.42 -17.85 -3.11
C ASP A 263 17.81 -17.93 -4.51
N GLU A 264 18.10 -19.03 -5.20
CA GLU A 264 17.71 -19.22 -6.59
C GLU A 264 16.19 -19.31 -6.75
N ARG A 265 15.44 -19.69 -5.72
CA ARG A 265 13.96 -19.71 -5.75
C ARG A 265 13.42 -18.27 -5.74
N VAL A 266 13.96 -17.41 -4.88
CA VAL A 266 13.59 -15.98 -4.85
C VAL A 266 13.90 -15.33 -6.19
N LYS A 267 15.10 -15.58 -6.75
CA LYS A 267 15.48 -15.06 -8.07
C LYS A 267 14.54 -15.54 -9.18
N LYS A 268 14.18 -16.83 -9.20
CA LYS A 268 13.22 -17.39 -10.16
C LYS A 268 11.85 -16.73 -10.03
N GLY A 269 11.38 -16.50 -8.80
CA GLY A 269 10.14 -15.77 -8.56
C GLY A 269 10.16 -14.33 -9.08
N ILE A 270 11.28 -13.61 -8.85
CA ILE A 270 11.48 -12.27 -9.40
C ILE A 270 11.48 -12.30 -10.93
N SER A 271 12.19 -13.24 -11.55
CA SER A 271 12.18 -13.43 -13.01
C SER A 271 10.76 -13.73 -13.52
N TRP A 272 10.03 -14.62 -12.86
CA TRP A 272 8.66 -14.95 -13.22
C TRP A 272 7.75 -13.72 -13.17
N LEU A 273 7.88 -12.86 -12.15
CA LEU A 273 7.13 -11.59 -12.07
C LEU A 273 7.49 -10.67 -13.22
N LEU A 274 8.78 -10.51 -13.55
CA LEU A 274 9.22 -9.66 -14.67
C LEU A 274 8.71 -10.18 -16.02
N GLU A 275 8.72 -11.50 -16.23
CA GLU A 275 8.23 -12.15 -17.46
C GLU A 275 6.70 -12.11 -17.59
N THR A 276 5.98 -12.03 -16.46
CA THR A 276 4.51 -12.06 -16.42
C THR A 276 3.88 -10.67 -16.56
N GLN A 277 4.68 -9.59 -16.52
CA GLN A 277 4.15 -8.23 -16.71
C GLN A 277 3.53 -8.08 -18.11
N LEU A 278 2.31 -7.53 -18.17
CA LEU A 278 1.65 -7.24 -19.45
C LEU A 278 2.29 -6.03 -20.14
N PRO A 279 2.15 -5.89 -21.48
CA PRO A 279 2.66 -4.75 -22.22
C PRO A 279 2.13 -3.38 -21.73
N ASN A 280 0.94 -3.36 -21.13
CA ASN A 280 0.36 -2.15 -20.57
C ASN A 280 0.98 -1.75 -19.22
N GLY A 281 1.87 -2.56 -18.63
CA GLY A 281 2.55 -2.31 -17.36
C GLY A 281 1.90 -2.93 -16.12
N SER A 282 0.72 -3.53 -16.26
CA SER A 282 0.01 -4.21 -15.16
C SER A 282 0.42 -5.68 -15.03
N TRP A 283 0.03 -6.33 -13.92
CA TRP A 283 0.21 -7.78 -13.75
C TRP A 283 -1.14 -8.50 -13.77
N PRO A 284 -1.27 -9.58 -14.55
CA PRO A 284 -2.44 -10.45 -14.54
C PRO A 284 -2.40 -11.37 -13.32
N LEU A 285 -3.48 -12.11 -13.04
CA LEU A 285 -3.47 -13.16 -12.02
C LEU A 285 -2.52 -14.32 -12.38
N ARG A 286 -2.46 -14.68 -13.67
CA ARG A 286 -1.64 -15.75 -14.26
C ARG A 286 -0.99 -15.28 -15.54
N ARG A 287 0.07 -15.97 -15.98
CA ARG A 287 0.85 -15.63 -17.18
C ARG A 287 0.02 -15.52 -18.46
N ASP A 288 -1.01 -16.34 -18.61
CA ASP A 288 -1.93 -16.35 -19.76
C ASP A 288 -3.19 -15.48 -19.55
N GLY A 289 -3.30 -14.82 -18.40
CA GLY A 289 -4.44 -14.00 -18.04
C GLY A 289 -4.54 -12.72 -18.89
N GLN A 290 -5.78 -12.30 -19.14
CA GLN A 290 -6.07 -11.02 -19.81
C GLN A 290 -6.50 -9.98 -18.78
N GLY A 291 -5.99 -8.76 -18.92
CA GLY A 291 -6.26 -7.65 -18.00
C GLY A 291 -5.47 -7.79 -16.70
N GLY A 292 -4.71 -6.75 -16.35
CA GLY A 292 -4.06 -6.70 -15.05
C GLY A 292 -4.95 -6.08 -14.00
N GLU A 293 -5.00 -6.72 -12.83
CA GLU A 293 -5.79 -6.23 -11.71
C GLU A 293 -4.96 -5.25 -10.89
N TYR A 294 -5.60 -4.23 -10.31
CA TYR A 294 -4.92 -3.30 -9.40
C TYR A 294 -4.34 -4.03 -8.18
N TYR A 295 -5.01 -5.10 -7.75
CA TYR A 295 -4.60 -5.95 -6.65
C TYR A 295 -3.31 -6.71 -6.95
N THR A 296 -3.25 -7.48 -8.03
CA THR A 296 -2.06 -8.25 -8.44
C THR A 296 -0.90 -7.33 -8.80
N THR A 297 -1.19 -6.20 -9.44
CA THR A 297 -0.19 -5.16 -9.75
C THR A 297 0.44 -4.62 -8.48
N TYR A 298 -0.34 -4.32 -7.44
CA TYR A 298 0.19 -3.87 -6.15
C TYR A 298 1.19 -4.87 -5.54
N TYR A 299 0.84 -6.16 -5.45
CA TYR A 299 1.73 -7.14 -4.83
C TYR A 299 2.99 -7.38 -5.65
N ALA A 300 2.88 -7.46 -6.98
CA ALA A 300 4.04 -7.58 -7.85
C ALA A 300 4.99 -6.39 -7.66
N VAL A 301 4.47 -5.17 -7.71
CA VAL A 301 5.24 -3.94 -7.47
C VAL A 301 5.88 -3.93 -6.08
N LYS A 302 5.13 -4.32 -5.04
CA LYS A 302 5.65 -4.38 -3.66
C LYS A 302 6.80 -5.37 -3.54
N ALA A 303 6.67 -6.57 -4.12
CA ALA A 303 7.73 -7.57 -4.10
C ALA A 303 8.98 -7.08 -4.84
N LEU A 304 8.82 -6.55 -6.06
CA LEU A 304 9.93 -6.04 -6.88
C LEU A 304 10.63 -4.84 -6.21
N ARG A 305 9.86 -3.88 -5.70
CA ARG A 305 10.39 -2.68 -5.04
C ARG A 305 11.12 -3.04 -3.75
N TYR A 306 10.56 -3.95 -2.95
CA TYR A 306 11.22 -4.37 -1.72
C TYR A 306 12.49 -5.18 -1.99
N TYR A 307 12.47 -6.08 -2.98
CA TYR A 307 13.65 -6.81 -3.42
C TYR A 307 14.76 -5.86 -3.89
N GLN A 308 14.43 -4.87 -4.74
CA GLN A 308 15.34 -3.81 -5.15
C GLN A 308 15.88 -3.03 -3.94
N TYR A 309 15.01 -2.61 -3.02
CA TYR A 309 15.42 -1.86 -1.84
C TYR A 309 16.44 -2.64 -1.02
N LEU A 310 16.19 -3.93 -0.75
CA LEU A 310 17.16 -4.75 -0.04
C LEU A 310 18.49 -4.84 -0.79
N GLN A 311 18.47 -5.06 -2.11
CA GLN A 311 19.69 -5.07 -2.92
C GLN A 311 20.49 -3.77 -2.77
N GLU A 312 19.81 -2.61 -2.80
CA GLU A 312 20.41 -1.29 -2.60
C GLU A 312 21.01 -1.16 -1.18
N GLN A 313 20.26 -1.52 -0.14
CA GLN A 313 20.72 -1.44 1.25
C GLN A 313 21.93 -2.35 1.50
N LEU A 314 21.97 -3.54 0.92
CA LEU A 314 23.11 -4.46 1.03
C LEU A 314 24.39 -3.93 0.36
N THR A 315 24.33 -2.88 -0.44
CA THR A 315 25.54 -2.22 -0.95
C THR A 315 26.21 -1.31 0.08
N LYS A 316 25.45 -0.82 1.06
CA LYS A 316 25.91 0.13 2.07
C LYS A 316 26.86 -0.54 3.07
N HIS A 317 27.92 0.16 3.44
CA HIS A 317 28.97 -0.38 4.30
C HIS A 317 28.41 -0.77 5.68
N GLU A 318 27.58 0.10 6.26
CA GLU A 318 27.01 -0.04 7.60
C GLU A 318 26.11 -1.27 7.69
N VAL A 319 25.26 -1.48 6.68
CA VAL A 319 24.37 -2.66 6.59
C VAL A 319 25.19 -3.95 6.51
N ARG A 320 26.30 -3.97 5.74
CA ARG A 320 27.20 -5.13 5.67
C ARG A 320 27.92 -5.40 6.98
N VAL A 321 28.29 -4.36 7.73
CA VAL A 321 28.87 -4.51 9.07
C VAL A 321 27.83 -5.12 10.00
N LEU A 322 26.59 -4.60 10.03
CA LEU A 322 25.51 -5.14 10.86
C LEU A 322 25.22 -6.61 10.54
N LEU A 323 25.16 -6.98 9.26
CA LEU A 323 24.95 -8.38 8.83
C LEU A 323 26.00 -9.36 9.35
N LYS A 324 27.25 -8.91 9.55
CA LYS A 324 28.31 -9.76 10.09
C LYS A 324 28.21 -9.98 11.60
N HIS A 325 27.47 -9.13 12.30
CA HIS A 325 27.39 -9.11 13.76
C HIS A 325 26.01 -9.47 14.30
N VAL A 326 24.97 -9.43 13.47
CA VAL A 326 23.64 -9.91 13.85
C VAL A 326 23.65 -11.44 13.89
N GLU A 327 23.19 -12.01 15.00
CA GLU A 327 23.11 -13.46 15.18
C GLU A 327 22.16 -14.10 14.16
N HIS A 328 21.02 -13.44 13.92
CA HIS A 328 19.99 -13.88 12.99
C HIS A 328 19.67 -12.76 12.00
N PRO A 329 20.08 -12.86 10.72
CA PRO A 329 19.91 -11.76 9.78
C PRO A 329 18.45 -11.46 9.38
N CYS A 330 17.50 -12.32 9.73
CA CYS A 330 16.06 -12.03 9.63
C CYS A 330 15.64 -10.81 10.44
N TYR A 331 16.29 -10.53 11.58
CA TYR A 331 16.00 -9.33 12.36
C TYR A 331 16.41 -8.05 11.62
N LEU A 332 17.56 -8.08 10.93
CA LEU A 332 17.95 -6.95 10.09
C LEU A 332 17.04 -6.80 8.87
N ALA A 333 16.64 -7.90 8.23
CA ALA A 333 15.69 -7.86 7.12
C ALA A 333 14.35 -7.23 7.54
N ARG A 334 13.80 -7.62 8.70
CA ARG A 334 12.59 -7.01 9.27
C ARG A 334 12.76 -5.52 9.56
N TYR A 335 13.90 -5.13 10.13
CA TYR A 335 14.22 -3.72 10.35
C TYR A 335 14.23 -2.94 9.04
N LEU A 336 14.93 -3.44 8.01
CA LEU A 336 14.99 -2.82 6.69
C LEU A 336 13.61 -2.77 6.01
N PHE A 337 12.76 -3.79 6.18
CA PHE A 337 11.38 -3.74 5.70
C PHE A 337 10.59 -2.59 6.35
N ARG A 338 10.68 -2.46 7.68
CA ARG A 338 10.00 -1.37 8.40
C ARG A 338 10.51 -0.02 7.92
N MET A 339 11.82 0.11 7.71
CA MET A 339 12.41 1.33 7.15
C MET A 339 11.93 1.62 5.74
N HIS A 340 11.84 0.62 4.85
CA HIS A 340 11.28 0.77 3.51
C HIS A 340 9.86 1.34 3.55
N ASP A 341 8.99 0.79 4.41
CA ASP A 341 7.60 1.26 4.53
C ASP A 341 7.51 2.68 5.10
N LEU A 342 8.37 3.03 6.07
CA LEU A 342 8.45 4.37 6.63
C LEU A 342 9.01 5.39 5.63
N GLU A 343 10.07 5.03 4.90
CA GLU A 343 10.70 5.87 3.88
C GLU A 343 9.70 6.18 2.76
N MET A 344 8.92 5.19 2.31
CA MET A 344 7.86 5.36 1.31
C MET A 344 6.87 6.47 1.72
N LEU A 345 6.33 6.38 2.95
CA LEU A 345 5.40 7.37 3.48
C LEU A 345 6.08 8.73 3.67
N ALA A 346 7.33 8.75 4.15
CA ALA A 346 8.09 9.97 4.35
C ALA A 346 8.40 10.69 3.02
N HIS A 347 8.68 9.96 1.94
CA HIS A 347 9.00 10.56 0.64
C HIS A 347 7.83 11.36 0.08
N TYR A 348 6.60 10.83 0.16
CA TYR A 348 5.41 11.60 -0.21
C TYR A 348 5.24 12.83 0.69
N ARG A 349 5.43 12.64 2.01
CA ARG A 349 5.28 13.73 2.99
C ARG A 349 6.31 14.85 2.79
N ASN A 350 7.54 14.53 2.40
CA ASN A 350 8.66 15.46 2.27
C ASN A 350 8.76 16.10 0.88
N SER A 351 8.48 15.36 -0.20
CA SER A 351 8.53 15.88 -1.58
C SER A 351 7.58 17.05 -1.79
N PHE A 352 6.51 17.11 -1.01
CA PHE A 352 5.57 18.21 -1.00
C PHE A 352 6.15 19.50 -0.39
N GLY A 353 6.96 19.41 0.67
CA GLY A 353 7.46 20.59 1.40
C GLY A 353 8.53 21.38 0.63
N PHE A 354 9.41 20.70 -0.10
CA PHE A 354 10.52 21.34 -0.84
C PHE A 354 10.04 22.01 -2.14
N ASP A 355 9.16 21.37 -2.90
CA ASP A 355 8.58 21.91 -4.14
C ASP A 355 7.62 23.09 -3.84
N LEU A 356 7.04 23.13 -2.63
CA LEU A 356 6.24 24.27 -2.16
C LEU A 356 7.06 25.53 -1.92
N LEU A 357 8.23 25.36 -1.30
CA LEU A 357 9.04 26.48 -0.84
C LEU A 357 9.59 27.25 -2.03
N GLU A 358 10.14 26.57 -3.03
CA GLU A 358 10.62 27.22 -4.26
C GLU A 358 9.51 27.94 -5.04
N ARG A 359 8.32 27.33 -5.16
CA ARG A 359 7.23 27.89 -5.96
C ARG A 359 6.41 28.97 -5.23
N SER A 360 6.33 28.93 -3.90
CA SER A 360 5.66 29.97 -3.09
C SER A 360 6.49 31.26 -3.00
N LEU A 361 7.81 31.15 -3.00
CA LEU A 361 8.75 32.29 -3.01
C LEU A 361 8.74 33.10 -4.32
N ALA A 362 8.11 32.60 -5.39
CA ALA A 362 7.98 33.30 -6.67
C ALA A 362 6.76 34.26 -6.76
N THR A 363 6.08 34.57 -5.65
CA THR A 363 4.86 35.41 -5.66
C THR A 363 4.85 36.50 -4.59
N THR A 364 3.95 37.50 -4.72
CA THR A 364 3.87 38.62 -3.77
C THR A 364 3.42 38.14 -2.38
N GLU A 365 3.92 38.80 -1.33
CA GLU A 365 3.59 38.48 0.07
C GLU A 365 2.08 38.45 0.33
N ALA A 366 1.32 39.40 -0.23
CA ALA A 366 -0.14 39.44 -0.09
C ALA A 366 -0.85 38.24 -0.75
N ALA A 367 -0.34 37.72 -1.87
CA ALA A 367 -0.88 36.53 -2.51
C ALA A 367 -0.52 35.28 -1.70
N THR A 368 0.71 35.19 -1.20
CA THR A 368 1.17 34.12 -0.30
C THR A 368 0.31 34.06 0.96
N GLN A 369 0.05 35.19 1.61
CA GLN A 369 -0.77 35.25 2.83
C GLN A 369 -2.23 34.88 2.56
N ARG A 370 -2.81 35.33 1.43
CA ARG A 370 -4.18 34.96 1.05
C ARG A 370 -4.29 33.47 0.72
N ARG A 371 -3.33 32.92 -0.02
CA ARG A 371 -3.24 31.48 -0.30
C ARG A 371 -3.09 30.66 0.98
N LYS A 372 -2.25 31.10 1.92
CA LYS A 372 -2.15 30.48 3.25
C LYS A 372 -3.52 30.43 3.95
N THR A 373 -4.24 31.54 3.96
CA THR A 373 -5.58 31.60 4.55
C THR A 373 -6.59 30.72 3.79
N ILE A 374 -6.52 30.66 2.46
CA ILE A 374 -7.32 29.73 1.65
C ILE A 374 -7.02 28.27 2.04
N LEU A 375 -5.75 27.93 2.27
CA LEU A 375 -5.36 26.59 2.70
C LEU A 375 -5.88 26.28 4.09
N ASP A 376 -5.84 27.23 5.02
CA ASP A 376 -6.42 27.10 6.36
C ASP A 376 -7.94 26.85 6.27
N ILE A 377 -8.65 27.62 5.43
CA ILE A 377 -10.07 27.42 5.15
C ILE A 377 -10.30 26.02 4.57
N LEU A 378 -9.57 25.63 3.53
CA LEU A 378 -9.74 24.31 2.91
C LEU A 378 -9.32 23.17 3.84
N SER A 379 -8.51 23.42 4.87
CA SER A 379 -8.13 22.41 5.88
C SER A 379 -9.30 22.01 6.78
N SER A 380 -10.29 22.89 6.93
CA SER A 380 -11.47 22.68 7.76
C SER A 380 -12.75 22.36 6.97
N HIS A 381 -12.65 22.18 5.65
CA HIS A 381 -13.80 21.92 4.77
C HIS A 381 -13.52 20.77 3.79
N SER A 382 -14.55 20.02 3.35
CA SER A 382 -14.38 18.90 2.38
C SER A 382 -13.94 19.38 1.01
N ALA A 383 -14.70 20.32 0.45
CA ALA A 383 -14.50 20.90 -0.87
C ALA A 383 -15.33 22.17 -0.99
N LEU A 384 -14.74 23.27 -1.42
CA LEU A 384 -15.42 24.56 -1.61
C LEU A 384 -15.26 25.01 -3.05
N ASP A 385 -16.29 25.56 -3.67
CA ASP A 385 -16.11 26.29 -4.93
C ASP A 385 -15.44 27.68 -4.67
N CYS A 386 -15.06 28.37 -5.74
CA CYS A 386 -14.42 29.70 -5.63
C CYS A 386 -15.25 30.72 -4.84
N ALA A 387 -16.58 30.68 -4.97
CA ALA A 387 -17.46 31.61 -4.28
C ALA A 387 -17.53 31.29 -2.79
N GLN A 388 -17.59 30.01 -2.44
CA GLN A 388 -17.57 29.54 -1.05
C GLN A 388 -16.22 29.84 -0.36
N VAL A 389 -15.09 29.66 -1.06
CA VAL A 389 -13.77 30.08 -0.54
C VAL A 389 -13.74 31.58 -0.29
N LEU A 390 -14.26 32.37 -1.22
CA LEU A 390 -14.33 33.83 -1.05
C LEU A 390 -15.22 34.24 0.13
N ASP A 391 -16.37 33.60 0.28
CA ASP A 391 -17.29 33.88 1.37
C ASP A 391 -16.65 33.50 2.73
N ALA A 392 -15.94 32.37 2.80
CA ALA A 392 -15.17 31.98 4.00
C ALA A 392 -13.98 32.91 4.30
N LEU A 393 -13.32 33.46 3.27
CA LEU A 393 -12.23 34.43 3.47
C LEU A 393 -12.70 35.70 4.17
N LYS A 394 -13.93 36.16 3.89
CA LYS A 394 -14.47 37.39 4.48
C LYS A 394 -14.66 37.35 5.99
N GLU A 395 -14.72 36.15 6.57
CA GLU A 395 -14.77 35.96 8.03
C GLU A 395 -13.46 36.41 8.73
N PHE A 396 -12.38 36.57 7.97
CA PHE A 396 -11.11 37.10 8.46
C PHE A 396 -11.06 38.62 8.27
N ASN A 397 -10.71 39.36 9.32
CA ASN A 397 -10.63 40.83 9.32
C ASN A 397 -9.82 41.41 8.15
N THR A 398 -8.75 40.72 7.74
CA THR A 398 -7.87 41.10 6.61
C THR A 398 -8.58 41.09 5.26
N TYR A 399 -9.64 40.29 5.10
CA TYR A 399 -10.32 40.04 3.83
C TYR A 399 -11.80 40.43 3.84
N LYS A 400 -12.31 41.04 4.92
CA LYS A 400 -13.71 41.48 5.05
C LYS A 400 -14.20 42.39 3.93
N HIS A 401 -13.28 43.10 3.27
CA HIS A 401 -13.54 44.05 2.20
C HIS A 401 -13.65 43.42 0.80
N LEU A 402 -13.33 42.12 0.65
CA LEU A 402 -13.37 41.47 -0.65
C LEU A 402 -14.80 41.47 -1.19
N ASN A 403 -14.95 41.81 -2.47
CA ASN A 403 -16.25 41.83 -3.14
C ASN A 403 -16.36 40.67 -4.14
N LYS A 404 -17.51 39.97 -4.12
CA LYS A 404 -17.78 38.77 -4.94
C LYS A 404 -17.68 39.03 -6.44
N ARG A 405 -18.04 40.22 -6.91
CA ARG A 405 -17.99 40.56 -8.34
C ARG A 405 -16.58 40.86 -8.82
N SER A 406 -15.74 41.49 -8.01
CA SER A 406 -14.39 41.93 -8.43
C SER A 406 -13.26 40.98 -8.03
N HIS A 407 -13.45 40.15 -7.01
CA HIS A 407 -12.36 39.33 -6.45
C HIS A 407 -12.48 37.84 -6.77
N LEU A 408 -13.58 37.38 -7.38
CA LEU A 408 -13.74 35.96 -7.73
C LEU A 408 -12.62 35.46 -8.65
N ALA A 409 -12.21 36.27 -9.64
CA ALA A 409 -11.09 35.96 -10.52
C ALA A 409 -9.75 35.89 -9.77
N GLN A 410 -9.54 36.75 -8.77
CA GLN A 410 -8.36 36.71 -7.92
C GLN A 410 -8.31 35.43 -7.09
N ILE A 411 -9.43 35.05 -6.47
CA ILE A 411 -9.53 33.79 -5.71
C ILE A 411 -9.35 32.57 -6.61
N LYS A 412 -9.94 32.59 -7.82
CA LYS A 412 -9.70 31.54 -8.82
C LYS A 412 -8.23 31.44 -9.19
N ASN A 413 -7.54 32.56 -9.42
CA ASN A 413 -6.10 32.57 -9.71
C ASN A 413 -5.26 32.02 -8.56
N ASP A 414 -5.63 32.31 -7.31
CA ASP A 414 -4.95 31.76 -6.14
C ASP A 414 -5.20 30.26 -6.00
N LEU A 415 -6.44 29.81 -6.19
CA LEU A 415 -6.77 28.40 -6.20
C LEU A 415 -6.07 27.66 -7.33
N ASP A 416 -5.97 28.24 -8.52
CA ASP A 416 -5.22 27.70 -9.64
C ASP A 416 -3.71 27.65 -9.37
N ALA A 417 -3.18 28.67 -8.71
CA ALA A 417 -1.80 28.64 -8.23
C ALA A 417 -1.63 27.49 -7.23
N LEU A 418 -2.51 27.35 -6.24
CA LEU A 418 -2.48 26.26 -5.27
C LEU A 418 -2.66 24.87 -5.93
N VAL A 419 -3.44 24.79 -7.01
CA VAL A 419 -3.58 23.57 -7.84
C VAL A 419 -2.29 23.25 -8.58
N LYS A 420 -1.64 24.24 -9.19
CA LYS A 420 -0.33 24.08 -9.82
C LYS A 420 0.76 23.69 -8.81
N LEU A 421 0.64 24.16 -7.56
CA LEU A 421 1.51 23.79 -6.45
C LEU A 421 1.20 22.38 -5.90
N GLY A 422 0.11 21.75 -6.33
CA GLY A 422 -0.36 20.47 -5.79
C GLY A 422 -0.93 20.56 -4.38
N LEU A 423 -1.14 21.76 -3.83
CA LEU A 423 -1.67 22.02 -2.48
C LEU A 423 -3.18 21.86 -2.39
N VAL A 424 -3.83 22.18 -3.49
CA VAL A 424 -5.28 22.12 -3.65
C VAL A 424 -5.54 21.28 -4.88
N HIS A 425 -6.61 20.50 -4.87
CA HIS A 425 -7.07 19.84 -6.08
C HIS A 425 -8.42 20.42 -6.50
N GLU A 426 -8.61 20.61 -7.80
CA GLU A 426 -9.87 21.04 -8.39
C GLU A 426 -10.60 19.84 -8.99
N HIS A 427 -11.76 19.49 -8.43
CA HIS A 427 -12.68 18.51 -9.00
C HIS A 427 -14.08 19.12 -9.13
N ARG A 428 -14.65 19.08 -10.35
CA ARG A 428 -15.99 19.65 -10.66
C ARG A 428 -16.18 21.08 -10.13
N ARG A 429 -15.17 21.94 -10.35
CA ARG A 429 -15.11 23.35 -9.89
C ARG A 429 -15.13 23.54 -8.37
N ARG A 430 -14.85 22.47 -7.61
CA ARG A 430 -14.65 22.54 -6.16
C ARG A 430 -13.20 22.23 -5.84
N TYR A 431 -12.70 22.95 -4.85
CA TYR A 431 -11.32 22.96 -4.41
C TYR A 431 -11.26 22.32 -3.04
N PHE A 432 -10.28 21.44 -2.83
CA PHE A 432 -10.08 20.82 -1.52
C PHE A 432 -8.60 20.71 -1.20
N LEU A 433 -8.29 20.75 0.10
CA LEU A 433 -6.92 20.70 0.58
C LEU A 433 -6.35 19.29 0.38
N VAL A 434 -5.17 19.23 -0.23
CA VAL A 434 -4.44 17.99 -0.43
C VAL A 434 -3.79 17.50 0.88
N ARG A 435 -3.22 18.41 1.67
CA ARG A 435 -2.47 18.11 2.89
C ARG A 435 -2.38 19.34 3.82
N LYS A 436 -2.39 19.16 5.15
CA LYS A 436 -2.15 20.26 6.12
C LYS A 436 -0.65 20.58 6.08
N ILE A 437 -0.33 21.84 5.82
CA ILE A 437 1.03 22.37 5.74
C ILE A 437 1.62 22.51 7.13
#